data_AF-W5IDF4-F1
#
_entry.id   AF-W5IDF4-F1
#
_cell.length_a   1.000
_cell.length_b   1.000
_cell.length_c   1.000
_cell.angle_alpha   90.00
_cell.angle_beta   90.00
_cell.angle_gamma   90.00
#
_symmetry.space_group_name_H-M   'P 1'
#
loop_
_entity.id
_entity.type
_entity.pdbx_description
1 polymer ?
#
loop_
_entity_poly.entity_id
_entity_poly.type
_entity_poly.pdbx_seq_one_letter_code
_entity_poly.pdbx_strand_id
1 'polypeptide(L)'
;MVYTKHIIVHKLKHLRQAKDYVENAEKTLVNESNEDHLTNLFPYISNPDKTMSKQLVSGHGITNVYDAANEFIATKKLKALSKGTDFNFDPQTGKVRFNVESLEKNNAVLGHHLIQSFSPDDNLTPEQIHEIGRQTILEFTGGEYEFVIATHVDREHIHNVRPDRVLSQVVCEQGGTSLLHHIIFNSTNLYTGKQFDWKVIPKEKTKSGKAYDVTKNNFEKVSDKIASRYGAKIIEKSPGNSHLKYTKWQTQSIYKSQIKQRLDYLLEMSSDIEDFKRKATALNLSFDFSGKWTTYRLLDEPQMKNTRGRNLDKNRPEKYNLESIIERLETNELSLTVDEVVERYEEKVDVVKQDFDYQVTVEKGQIDHMTSKGFYLNVDFGIADRGQIFIGGYKVDQLENRDCVLYLKKNETFRLLSEKEASFTKYLTGHDLAKQLGLYNGTVPLKKEPVISTINQLVDAINFLAEHGVTEGTQFNNMESQLMSALGEAEEKLYVIDNKIMELTKIAKLLIEKESDHSQAVINELENLGVGPSIKYQDIHQELQSEKMSRKILKNKFEQTVDEINTFNEIRVTTLEENKGKIL
;
A
#
# COMPACT_ATOMS: atom_id res chain seq x y z
N MET A 1 12.93 7.04 7.77
CA MET A 1 11.79 7.93 7.46
C MET A 1 12.30 9.04 6.56
N VAL A 2 11.80 9.10 5.33
CA VAL A 2 12.26 10.07 4.32
C VAL A 2 11.58 11.42 4.50
N TYR A 3 12.37 12.47 4.75
CA TYR A 3 11.91 13.86 4.85
C TYR A 3 12.44 14.69 3.68
N THR A 4 11.66 15.67 3.21
CA THR A 4 12.14 16.61 2.18
C THR A 4 11.86 18.08 2.48
N LYS A 5 12.74 18.94 1.97
CA LYS A 5 12.64 20.40 2.05
C LYS A 5 13.06 21.05 0.72
N HIS A 6 12.51 22.24 0.45
CA HIS A 6 12.83 23.06 -0.73
C HIS A 6 13.20 24.49 -0.30
N ILE A 7 14.15 25.08 -1.01
CA ILE A 7 14.64 26.44 -0.84
C ILE A 7 14.85 27.05 -2.24
N ILE A 8 14.43 28.30 -2.43
CA ILE A 8 14.61 29.04 -3.69
C ILE A 8 15.89 29.89 -3.62
N VAL A 9 16.69 29.88 -4.69
CA VAL A 9 17.93 30.66 -4.80
C VAL A 9 17.70 31.88 -5.70
N HIS A 10 17.74 33.07 -5.11
CA HIS A 10 17.51 34.35 -5.81
C HIS A 10 18.76 35.19 -6.07
N LYS A 11 19.86 34.93 -5.34
CA LYS A 11 21.07 35.75 -5.39
C LYS A 11 22.25 34.95 -5.92
N LEU A 12 22.99 35.52 -6.86
CA LEU A 12 24.23 35.01 -7.43
C LEU A 12 25.26 34.79 -6.34
N LYS A 13 25.29 35.59 -5.26
CA LYS A 13 26.18 35.31 -4.13
C LYS A 13 25.91 33.93 -3.50
N HIS A 14 24.63 33.55 -3.36
CA HIS A 14 24.24 32.25 -2.84
C HIS A 14 24.51 31.13 -3.86
N LEU A 15 24.55 31.46 -5.16
CA LEU A 15 24.91 30.53 -6.22
C LEU A 15 26.45 30.36 -6.35
N ARG A 16 27.22 31.46 -6.32
CA ARG A 16 28.67 31.59 -6.64
C ARG A 16 29.63 31.37 -5.47
N GLN A 17 29.16 31.32 -4.23
CA GLN A 17 29.98 31.05 -3.04
C GLN A 17 30.72 29.69 -3.05
N ALA A 18 30.68 28.94 -4.17
CA ALA A 18 31.51 27.78 -4.44
C ALA A 18 33.01 28.10 -4.66
N LYS A 19 33.39 29.31 -5.11
CA LYS A 19 34.79 29.59 -5.54
C LYS A 19 35.75 30.01 -4.42
N ASP A 20 35.33 30.90 -3.50
CA ASP A 20 36.24 31.54 -2.52
C ASP A 20 36.50 30.69 -1.26
N TYR A 21 35.73 29.60 -1.06
CA TYR A 21 35.81 28.74 0.13
C TYR A 21 36.46 27.37 -0.12
N VAL A 22 36.80 27.07 -1.38
CA VAL A 22 37.66 25.91 -1.74
C VAL A 22 39.09 26.11 -1.21
N GLU A 23 39.49 27.35 -0.90
CA GLU A 23 40.87 27.73 -0.59
C GLU A 23 41.17 28.01 0.89
N ASN A 24 40.18 28.09 1.81
CA ASN A 24 40.44 28.46 3.22
C ASN A 24 39.97 27.41 4.23
N ALA A 25 40.90 26.54 4.62
CA ALA A 25 40.72 25.35 5.47
C ALA A 25 40.75 25.59 7.00
N GLU A 26 40.81 26.84 7.49
CA GLU A 26 41.23 27.11 8.88
C GLU A 26 40.11 27.36 9.91
N LYS A 27 38.82 27.25 9.56
CA LYS A 27 37.72 27.54 10.52
C LYS A 27 37.06 26.30 11.15
N THR A 28 37.76 25.18 11.23
CA THR A 28 37.23 23.88 11.67
C THR A 28 38.01 23.24 12.83
N LEU A 29 38.36 24.04 13.84
CA LEU A 29 38.64 23.52 15.18
C LEU A 29 37.41 23.70 16.08
N VAL A 30 37.20 22.72 16.97
CA VAL A 30 36.06 22.61 17.88
C VAL A 30 35.95 23.84 18.78
N ASN A 31 34.89 24.63 18.63
CA ASN A 31 34.05 25.12 19.74
C ASN A 31 32.82 25.92 19.28
N GLU A 32 31.90 26.05 20.23
CA GLU A 32 30.50 26.46 20.17
C GLU A 32 30.15 27.80 19.50
N SER A 33 28.91 27.81 19.02
CA SER A 33 27.92 28.90 18.99
C SER A 33 27.76 29.78 17.73
N ASN A 34 26.46 29.94 17.43
CA ASN A 34 25.71 31.01 16.76
C ASN A 34 25.50 31.06 15.23
N GLU A 35 24.19 30.99 14.92
CA GLU A 35 23.38 31.74 13.95
C GLU A 35 23.97 32.09 12.57
N ASP A 36 23.48 31.44 11.51
CA ASP A 36 22.60 32.01 10.46
C ASP A 36 22.45 31.00 9.28
N HIS A 37 21.34 30.26 9.19
CA HIS A 37 21.26 29.01 8.40
C HIS A 37 20.88 29.16 6.90
N LEU A 38 20.98 30.36 6.32
CA LEU A 38 20.66 30.59 4.90
C LEU A 38 21.81 31.19 4.08
N THR A 39 23.00 31.33 4.68
CA THR A 39 24.13 32.06 4.07
C THR A 39 25.21 31.16 3.47
N ASN A 40 25.09 29.82 3.58
CA ASN A 40 26.16 28.85 3.31
C ASN A 40 25.69 27.58 2.54
N LEU A 41 24.89 27.75 1.48
CA LEU A 41 24.17 26.63 0.85
C LEU A 41 25.06 25.62 0.12
N PHE A 42 26.16 26.06 -0.51
CA PHE A 42 27.03 25.23 -1.34
C PHE A 42 28.35 24.77 -0.67
N PRO A 43 29.03 25.55 0.20
CA PRO A 43 30.22 25.09 0.93
C PRO A 43 29.93 23.91 1.87
N TYR A 44 28.68 23.81 2.36
CA TYR A 44 28.23 22.68 3.16
C TYR A 44 28.26 21.38 2.35
N ILE A 45 27.79 21.41 1.10
CA ILE A 45 27.51 20.29 0.20
C ILE A 45 28.78 19.57 -0.30
N SER A 46 29.93 20.26 -0.35
CA SER A 46 31.14 19.76 -1.03
C SER A 46 32.37 19.57 -0.14
N ASN A 47 32.22 19.52 1.19
CA ASN A 47 33.33 19.41 2.15
C ASN A 47 34.07 18.04 2.03
N PRO A 48 35.38 18.01 1.72
CA PRO A 48 36.18 16.78 1.58
C PRO A 48 36.23 15.88 2.82
N ASP A 49 36.20 16.49 4.02
CA ASP A 49 36.28 15.79 5.30
C ASP A 49 34.92 15.19 5.71
N LYS A 50 33.81 15.65 5.09
CA LYS A 50 32.43 15.20 5.37
C LYS A 50 31.79 14.39 4.24
N THR A 51 32.55 14.05 3.20
CA THR A 51 32.11 13.34 1.98
C THR A 51 32.97 12.11 1.63
N MET A 52 33.68 11.54 2.62
CA MET A 52 34.62 10.41 2.42
C MET A 52 35.48 10.57 1.16
N SER A 53 36.26 11.65 1.08
CA SER A 53 37.26 11.84 0.01
C SER A 53 36.69 11.71 -1.42
N LYS A 54 35.76 12.60 -1.79
CA LYS A 54 35.30 12.88 -3.18
C LYS A 54 34.35 11.88 -3.85
N GLN A 55 33.83 10.86 -3.17
CA GLN A 55 33.01 9.82 -3.83
C GLN A 55 31.49 10.06 -3.88
N LEU A 56 30.91 10.99 -3.11
CA LEU A 56 29.45 11.24 -3.08
C LEU A 56 29.06 12.66 -3.52
N VAL A 57 29.73 13.17 -4.55
CA VAL A 57 29.34 14.40 -5.26
C VAL A 57 29.22 14.07 -6.74
N SER A 58 28.09 14.39 -7.35
CA SER A 58 27.90 14.23 -8.79
C SER A 58 27.10 15.39 -9.37
N GLY A 59 26.97 15.42 -10.70
CA GLY A 59 26.20 16.43 -11.40
C GLY A 59 25.66 15.92 -12.73
N HIS A 60 24.74 16.69 -13.30
CA HIS A 60 24.10 16.40 -14.59
C HIS A 60 24.04 17.67 -15.41
N GLY A 61 24.38 17.58 -16.70
CA GLY A 61 24.44 18.74 -17.58
C GLY A 61 25.54 19.75 -17.24
N ILE A 62 26.47 19.41 -16.35
CA ILE A 62 27.60 20.26 -15.95
C ILE A 62 28.92 19.51 -16.13
N THR A 63 29.94 20.24 -16.57
CA THR A 63 31.29 19.77 -16.89
C THR A 63 32.15 19.65 -15.65
N ASN A 64 31.99 20.57 -14.70
CA ASN A 64 32.73 20.66 -13.45
C ASN A 64 31.75 20.95 -12.30
N VAL A 65 31.49 19.92 -11.49
CA VAL A 65 30.63 20.02 -10.30
C VAL A 65 31.08 21.08 -9.29
N TYR A 66 32.38 21.40 -9.25
CA TYR A 66 32.95 22.44 -8.37
C TYR A 66 32.78 23.87 -8.93
N ASP A 67 32.34 24.00 -10.19
CA ASP A 67 32.05 25.28 -10.84
C ASP A 67 30.59 25.37 -11.34
N ALA A 68 29.71 24.54 -10.77
CA ALA A 68 28.30 24.42 -11.16
C ALA A 68 27.57 25.78 -11.25
N ALA A 69 27.94 26.72 -10.37
CA ALA A 69 27.39 28.07 -10.36
C ALA A 69 27.63 28.84 -11.67
N ASN A 70 28.85 28.78 -12.20
CA ASN A 70 29.22 29.48 -13.43
C ASN A 70 28.66 28.75 -14.64
N GLU A 71 28.56 27.42 -14.61
CA GLU A 71 27.86 26.66 -15.66
C GLU A 71 26.37 27.00 -15.71
N PHE A 72 25.70 27.09 -14.56
CA PHE A 72 24.29 27.51 -14.53
C PHE A 72 24.11 28.92 -15.10
N ILE A 73 25.05 29.84 -14.81
CA ILE A 73 25.06 31.19 -15.38
C ILE A 73 25.35 31.16 -16.89
N ALA A 74 26.23 30.27 -17.35
CA ALA A 74 26.55 30.11 -18.77
C ALA A 74 25.32 29.67 -19.56
N THR A 75 24.53 28.73 -19.03
CA THR A 75 23.26 28.29 -19.63
C THR A 75 22.24 29.43 -19.71
N LYS A 76 22.15 30.27 -18.67
CA LYS A 76 21.32 31.50 -18.72
C LYS A 76 21.85 32.52 -19.73
N LYS A 77 23.18 32.66 -19.86
CA LYS A 77 23.82 33.55 -20.84
C LYS A 77 23.57 33.07 -22.28
N LEU A 78 23.62 31.77 -22.54
CA LEU A 78 23.27 31.20 -23.86
C LEU A 78 21.84 31.57 -24.25
N LYS A 79 20.91 31.53 -23.28
CA LYS A 79 19.52 31.97 -23.52
C LYS A 79 19.41 33.48 -23.79
N ALA A 80 20.14 34.30 -23.05
CA ALA A 80 20.18 35.74 -23.29
C ALA A 80 20.75 36.07 -24.67
N LEU A 81 21.84 35.39 -25.08
CA LEU A 81 22.45 35.50 -26.41
C LEU A 81 21.42 35.19 -27.50
N SER A 82 20.66 34.09 -27.36
CA SER A 82 19.67 33.71 -28.37
C SER A 82 18.52 34.72 -28.51
N LYS A 83 18.28 35.55 -27.49
CA LYS A 83 17.21 36.56 -27.48
C LYS A 83 17.71 37.99 -27.75
N GLY A 84 19.03 38.21 -27.77
CA GLY A 84 19.62 39.54 -27.85
C GLY A 84 19.28 40.44 -26.65
N THR A 85 18.98 39.87 -25.48
CA THR A 85 18.62 40.62 -24.26
C THR A 85 19.76 40.57 -23.24
N ASP A 86 19.75 41.46 -22.25
CA ASP A 86 20.64 41.38 -21.08
C ASP A 86 22.14 41.56 -21.40
N PHE A 87 22.46 42.34 -22.42
CA PHE A 87 23.83 42.76 -22.70
C PHE A 87 24.01 44.26 -22.57
N ASN A 88 25.15 44.66 -22.02
CA ASN A 88 25.61 46.04 -21.99
C ASN A 88 26.79 46.20 -22.95
N PHE A 89 26.80 47.27 -23.73
CA PHE A 89 27.97 47.65 -24.50
C PHE A 89 28.97 48.35 -23.57
N ASP A 90 30.22 47.89 -23.57
CA ASP A 90 31.33 48.53 -22.87
C ASP A 90 32.07 49.44 -23.86
N PRO A 91 31.91 50.79 -23.76
CA PRO A 91 32.50 51.74 -24.70
C PRO A 91 34.03 51.77 -24.63
N GLN A 92 34.63 51.35 -23.51
CA GLN A 92 36.08 51.37 -23.33
C GLN A 92 36.75 50.17 -23.99
N THR A 93 36.07 49.01 -24.03
CA THR A 93 36.62 47.80 -24.63
C THR A 93 36.01 47.44 -25.98
N GLY A 94 34.98 48.15 -26.43
CA GLY A 94 34.25 47.88 -27.67
C GLY A 94 33.50 46.55 -27.67
N LYS A 95 33.34 45.91 -26.49
CA LYS A 95 32.78 44.56 -26.35
C LYS A 95 31.39 44.61 -25.73
N VAL A 96 30.52 43.75 -26.24
CA VAL A 96 29.19 43.49 -25.66
C VAL A 96 29.36 42.47 -24.53
N ARG A 97 29.01 42.84 -23.30
CA ARG A 97 29.14 41.99 -22.10
C ARG A 97 27.78 41.62 -21.56
N PHE A 98 27.64 40.35 -21.15
CA PHE A 98 26.44 39.88 -20.49
C PHE A 98 26.28 40.60 -19.15
N ASN A 99 25.14 41.25 -18.94
CA ASN A 99 24.80 41.93 -17.72
C ASN A 99 24.35 40.91 -16.67
N VAL A 100 25.31 40.36 -15.93
CA VAL A 100 25.01 39.34 -14.91
C VAL A 100 24.03 39.86 -13.85
N GLU A 101 24.05 41.15 -13.52
CA GLU A 101 23.13 41.74 -12.53
C GLU A 101 21.67 41.70 -13.00
N SER A 102 21.42 41.63 -14.31
CA SER A 102 20.06 41.49 -14.82
C SER A 102 19.41 40.16 -14.39
N LEU A 103 20.22 39.14 -14.07
CA LEU A 103 19.74 37.86 -13.57
C LEU A 103 19.10 37.93 -12.18
N GLU A 104 19.40 38.96 -11.38
CA GLU A 104 18.85 39.13 -10.02
C GLU A 104 17.65 40.10 -9.97
N LYS A 105 17.34 40.77 -11.09
CA LYS A 105 16.23 41.74 -11.14
C LYS A 105 14.90 41.05 -10.90
N ASN A 106 13.98 41.79 -10.26
CA ASN A 106 12.61 41.34 -9.97
C ASN A 106 12.51 40.04 -9.16
N ASN A 107 13.49 39.79 -8.28
CA ASN A 107 13.56 38.56 -7.48
C ASN A 107 13.51 37.29 -8.34
N ALA A 108 14.18 37.32 -9.49
CA ALA A 108 14.26 36.18 -10.40
C ALA A 108 14.83 34.94 -9.69
N VAL A 109 14.33 33.78 -10.07
CA VAL A 109 14.80 32.50 -9.54
C VAL A 109 16.01 32.05 -10.34
N LEU A 110 17.14 31.87 -9.67
CA LEU A 110 18.40 31.42 -10.28
C LEU A 110 18.56 29.90 -10.23
N GLY A 111 18.00 29.27 -9.20
CA GLY A 111 18.03 27.83 -8.99
C GLY A 111 17.17 27.42 -7.81
N HIS A 112 17.11 26.13 -7.58
CA HIS A 112 16.33 25.53 -6.50
C HIS A 112 17.20 24.54 -5.73
N HIS A 113 17.13 24.60 -4.41
CA HIS A 113 17.81 23.68 -3.51
C HIS A 113 16.80 22.76 -2.86
N LEU A 114 16.96 21.47 -3.09
CA LEU A 114 16.17 20.40 -2.49
C LEU A 114 17.03 19.65 -1.48
N ILE A 115 16.41 19.29 -0.38
CA ILE A 115 17.03 18.49 0.68
C ILE A 115 16.19 17.22 0.87
N GLN A 116 16.85 16.08 0.95
CA GLN A 116 16.27 14.81 1.41
C GLN A 116 17.01 14.34 2.66
N SER A 117 16.31 13.67 3.56
CA SER A 117 16.89 13.13 4.80
C SER A 117 16.37 11.73 5.03
N PHE A 118 17.26 10.81 5.44
CA PHE A 118 16.94 9.40 5.68
C PHE A 118 17.16 9.05 7.16
N SER A 119 16.41 8.09 7.69
CA SER A 119 16.63 7.61 9.06
C SER A 119 17.83 6.67 9.11
N PRO A 120 18.64 6.68 10.18
CA PRO A 120 19.63 5.63 10.43
C PRO A 120 19.01 4.23 10.38
N ASP A 121 17.77 4.06 10.86
CA ASP A 121 17.04 2.78 10.85
C ASP A 121 16.65 2.26 9.45
N ASP A 122 16.85 3.05 8.40
CA ASP A 122 16.53 2.64 7.03
C ASP A 122 17.60 1.66 6.49
N ASN A 123 18.72 1.44 7.20
CA ASN A 123 19.81 0.51 6.83
C ASN A 123 20.34 0.70 5.39
N LEU A 124 20.34 1.96 4.91
CA LEU A 124 20.84 2.32 3.59
C LEU A 124 22.29 2.82 3.66
N THR A 125 23.09 2.40 2.68
CA THR A 125 24.45 2.89 2.51
C THR A 125 24.46 4.34 1.97
N PRO A 126 25.50 5.13 2.26
CA PRO A 126 25.68 6.46 1.68
C PRO A 126 25.59 6.48 0.14
N GLU A 127 26.10 5.44 -0.52
CA GLU A 127 26.06 5.26 -1.97
C GLU A 127 24.62 5.06 -2.49
N GLN A 128 23.84 4.21 -1.80
CA GLN A 128 22.42 4.03 -2.11
C GLN A 128 21.64 5.32 -1.93
N ILE A 129 21.93 6.10 -0.88
CA ILE A 129 21.27 7.39 -0.65
C ILE A 129 21.64 8.40 -1.73
N HIS A 130 22.90 8.44 -2.16
CA HIS A 130 23.35 9.28 -3.26
C HIS A 130 22.60 8.92 -4.57
N GLU A 131 22.49 7.62 -4.87
CA GLU A 131 21.80 7.16 -6.07
C GLU A 131 20.28 7.39 -5.99
N ILE A 132 19.64 7.20 -4.84
CA ILE A 132 18.22 7.57 -4.62
C ILE A 132 18.02 9.05 -4.96
N GLY A 133 18.89 9.92 -4.44
CA GLY A 133 18.83 11.35 -4.70
C GLY A 133 19.00 11.70 -6.17
N ARG A 134 19.96 11.05 -6.85
CA ARG A 134 20.23 11.23 -8.27
C ARG A 134 19.04 10.81 -9.13
N GLN A 135 18.48 9.63 -8.87
CA GLN A 135 17.26 9.15 -9.53
C GLN A 135 16.08 10.09 -9.27
N THR A 136 15.96 10.61 -8.04
CA THR A 136 14.87 11.52 -7.66
C THR A 136 14.90 12.79 -8.50
N ILE A 137 16.03 13.47 -8.59
CA ILE A 137 16.11 14.72 -9.35
C ILE A 137 16.01 14.49 -10.86
N LEU A 138 16.59 13.41 -11.37
CA LEU A 138 16.46 13.06 -12.80
C LEU A 138 15.00 12.84 -13.18
N GLU A 139 14.25 12.06 -12.40
CA GLU A 139 12.84 11.84 -12.67
C GLU A 139 12.00 13.12 -12.45
N PHE A 140 12.24 13.83 -11.35
CA PHE A 140 11.49 15.05 -11.02
C PHE A 140 11.65 16.16 -12.08
N THR A 141 12.83 16.28 -12.67
CA THR A 141 13.15 17.31 -13.68
C THR A 141 13.04 16.82 -15.12
N GLY A 142 12.77 15.52 -15.34
CA GLY A 142 12.82 14.87 -16.65
C GLY A 142 14.22 14.82 -17.27
N GLY A 143 15.27 15.05 -16.47
CA GLY A 143 16.65 15.15 -16.95
C GLY A 143 16.95 16.38 -17.80
N GLU A 144 16.04 17.37 -17.84
CA GLU A 144 16.18 18.55 -18.69
C GLU A 144 16.84 19.76 -18.00
N TYR A 145 17.26 19.60 -16.75
CA TYR A 145 17.84 20.68 -15.95
C TYR A 145 19.20 20.27 -15.40
N GLU A 146 20.14 21.20 -15.46
CA GLU A 146 21.46 21.01 -14.86
C GLU A 146 21.32 20.91 -13.34
N PHE A 147 22.04 19.99 -12.70
CA PHE A 147 22.06 19.91 -11.24
C PHE A 147 23.39 19.44 -10.69
N VAL A 148 23.65 19.77 -9.43
CA VAL A 148 24.70 19.22 -8.59
C VAL A 148 24.08 18.59 -7.35
N ILE A 149 24.66 17.50 -6.88
CA ILE A 149 24.12 16.67 -5.82
C ILE A 149 25.24 16.21 -4.89
N ALA A 150 25.00 16.23 -3.57
CA ALA A 150 25.91 15.62 -2.61
C ALA A 150 25.23 15.05 -1.37
N THR A 151 25.93 14.10 -0.76
CA THR A 151 25.49 13.33 0.41
C THR A 151 26.43 13.56 1.59
N HIS A 152 25.88 13.92 2.75
CA HIS A 152 26.59 14.12 4.01
C HIS A 152 26.50 12.89 4.91
N VAL A 153 27.66 12.48 5.45
CA VAL A 153 27.78 11.33 6.36
C VAL A 153 27.99 11.69 7.84
N ASP A 154 28.05 12.98 8.18
CA ASP A 154 28.53 13.50 9.47
C ASP A 154 27.52 14.46 10.14
N ARG A 155 26.27 14.07 10.35
CA ARG A 155 25.38 14.84 11.26
C ARG A 155 24.37 13.95 11.98
N GLU A 156 24.26 14.14 13.29
CA GLU A 156 23.04 13.79 14.04
C GLU A 156 21.97 14.83 13.70
N HIS A 157 20.86 14.43 13.06
CA HIS A 157 19.71 15.31 12.88
C HIS A 157 18.54 14.86 13.75
N ILE A 158 18.21 15.70 14.74
CA ILE A 158 16.96 15.61 15.46
C ILE A 158 15.87 16.24 14.58
N HIS A 159 14.88 15.45 14.17
CA HIS A 159 13.73 15.95 13.40
C HIS A 159 12.67 16.54 14.33
N ASN A 160 12.50 17.87 14.30
CA ASN A 160 11.35 18.51 14.94
C ASN A 160 10.15 18.47 13.99
N VAL A 161 9.31 17.44 14.11
CA VAL A 161 8.06 17.34 13.35
C VAL A 161 6.99 18.18 14.08
N ARG A 162 6.60 19.33 13.51
CA ARG A 162 5.36 20.00 13.90
C ARG A 162 4.49 20.26 12.68
N PRO A 163 3.29 19.65 12.66
CA PRO A 163 2.11 20.35 12.22
C PRO A 163 1.01 20.18 13.29
N ASP A 164 0.69 21.27 13.99
CA ASP A 164 -0.59 21.48 14.67
C ASP A 164 -1.26 20.30 15.41
N ARG A 165 -0.87 20.14 16.69
CA ARG A 165 -1.54 19.48 17.84
C ARG A 165 -1.71 17.93 17.83
N VAL A 166 -1.02 17.35 18.84
CA VAL A 166 -1.17 16.03 19.50
C VAL A 166 -0.46 14.83 18.85
N LEU A 167 0.88 14.80 19.00
CA LEU A 167 1.71 13.70 19.54
C LEU A 167 3.18 14.02 19.19
N SER A 168 3.92 14.49 20.18
CA SER A 168 5.35 14.82 20.11
C SER A 168 6.17 13.69 20.75
N GLN A 169 7.39 13.51 20.22
CA GLN A 169 8.50 12.65 20.68
C GLN A 169 8.60 11.30 19.98
N VAL A 170 9.50 11.25 18.99
CA VAL A 170 10.42 10.11 18.84
C VAL A 170 11.79 10.68 19.19
N VAL A 171 12.27 10.38 20.38
CA VAL A 171 13.67 10.58 20.77
C VAL A 171 14.44 9.40 20.17
N CYS A 172 15.47 9.67 19.36
CA CYS A 172 16.46 8.63 19.07
C CYS A 172 17.23 8.38 20.38
N GLU A 173 16.95 7.29 21.06
CA GLU A 173 17.68 6.87 22.28
C GLU A 173 19.07 6.27 21.96
N GLN A 174 19.48 6.22 20.70
CA GLN A 174 20.79 5.72 20.30
C GLN A 174 21.38 6.66 19.24
N GLY A 175 22.59 7.18 19.49
CA GLY A 175 23.28 8.20 18.68
C GLY A 175 23.63 7.74 17.26
N GLY A 176 22.62 7.66 16.39
CA GLY A 176 22.75 7.37 14.97
C GLY A 176 22.83 8.66 14.13
N THR A 177 23.80 8.73 13.22
CA THR A 177 23.97 9.82 12.26
C THR A 177 22.90 9.76 11.16
N SER A 178 22.06 10.79 11.06
CA SER A 178 21.06 10.93 9.99
C SER A 178 21.73 11.46 8.72
N LEU A 179 21.59 10.72 7.61
CA LEU A 179 22.22 11.09 6.34
C LEU A 179 21.41 12.18 5.63
N LEU A 180 22.07 13.30 5.32
CA LEU A 180 21.50 14.46 4.62
C LEU A 180 21.93 14.49 3.17
N HIS A 181 20.96 14.76 2.32
CA HIS A 181 21.13 14.77 0.89
C HIS A 181 20.75 16.13 0.32
N HIS A 182 21.64 16.77 -0.46
CA HIS A 182 21.44 18.11 -0.99
C HIS A 182 21.50 18.08 -2.51
N ILE A 183 20.52 18.69 -3.17
CA ILE A 183 20.41 18.78 -4.62
C ILE A 183 20.19 20.22 -4.99
N ILE A 184 21.02 20.78 -5.87
CA ILE A 184 20.81 22.13 -6.38
C ILE A 184 20.73 22.07 -7.89
N PHE A 185 19.59 22.48 -8.44
CA PHE A 185 19.35 22.47 -9.87
C PHE A 185 19.10 23.86 -10.43
N ASN A 186 19.52 24.05 -11.67
CA ASN A 186 19.37 25.31 -12.40
C ASN A 186 17.88 25.58 -12.63
N SER A 187 17.43 26.83 -12.44
CA SER A 187 16.06 27.21 -12.77
C SER A 187 15.80 27.29 -14.27
N THR A 188 16.83 27.18 -15.12
CA THR A 188 16.73 27.28 -16.58
C THR A 188 16.92 25.91 -17.21
N ASN A 189 15.96 25.52 -18.04
CA ASN A 189 15.96 24.27 -18.78
C ASN A 189 17.09 24.25 -19.80
N LEU A 190 17.85 23.15 -19.83
CA LEU A 190 19.04 22.96 -20.67
C LEU A 190 18.69 23.03 -22.17
N TYR A 191 17.56 22.44 -22.58
CA TYR A 191 17.18 22.33 -24.00
C TYR A 191 16.41 23.56 -24.51
N THR A 192 15.47 24.06 -23.72
CA THR A 192 14.54 25.12 -24.16
C THR A 192 14.93 26.52 -23.67
N GLY A 193 15.75 26.59 -22.62
CA GLY A 193 16.07 27.82 -21.90
C GLY A 193 14.87 28.48 -21.20
N LYS A 194 13.76 27.75 -21.04
CA LYS A 194 12.60 28.22 -20.24
C LYS A 194 12.89 28.08 -18.76
N GLN A 195 12.20 28.86 -17.92
CA GLN A 195 12.29 28.69 -16.48
C GLN A 195 11.49 27.48 -15.99
N PHE A 196 11.99 26.82 -14.95
CA PHE A 196 11.26 25.80 -14.22
C PHE A 196 10.06 26.43 -13.52
N ASP A 197 8.88 25.89 -13.80
CA ASP A 197 7.62 26.41 -13.26
C ASP A 197 7.36 25.81 -11.87
N TRP A 198 7.90 26.45 -10.84
CA TRP A 198 7.65 26.07 -9.45
C TRP A 198 6.29 26.58 -8.97
N LYS A 199 5.31 25.67 -8.86
CA LYS A 199 3.91 26.00 -8.59
C LYS A 199 3.58 25.95 -7.11
N VAL A 200 3.20 27.10 -6.57
CA VAL A 200 2.64 27.25 -5.21
C VAL A 200 1.23 27.82 -5.32
N ILE A 201 0.24 27.11 -4.77
CA ILE A 201 -1.12 27.63 -4.62
C ILE A 201 -1.15 28.50 -3.36
N PRO A 202 -1.46 29.80 -3.49
CA PRO A 202 -1.45 30.73 -2.37
C PRO A 202 -2.61 30.41 -1.41
N LYS A 203 -2.44 30.75 -0.13
CA LYS A 203 -3.34 30.35 0.96
C LYS A 203 -4.81 30.73 0.71
N GLU A 204 -5.05 31.86 0.03
CA GLU A 204 -6.35 32.41 -0.32
C GLU A 204 -7.12 31.53 -1.31
N LYS A 205 -6.40 30.73 -2.12
CA LYS A 205 -6.98 29.79 -3.09
C LYS A 205 -7.10 28.37 -2.55
N THR A 206 -6.67 28.12 -1.31
CA THR A 206 -6.80 26.80 -0.68
C THR A 206 -7.95 26.79 0.31
N LYS A 207 -8.68 25.66 0.38
CA LYS A 207 -9.70 25.44 1.42
C LYS A 207 -9.11 25.32 2.83
N SER A 208 -7.79 25.12 2.94
CA SER A 208 -7.08 24.90 4.20
C SER A 208 -6.62 26.19 4.90
N GLY A 209 -6.63 27.32 4.19
CA GLY A 209 -6.05 28.58 4.68
C GLY A 209 -4.52 28.58 4.79
N LYS A 210 -3.83 27.52 4.32
CA LYS A 210 -2.37 27.41 4.23
C LYS A 210 -1.94 27.34 2.76
N ALA A 211 -0.80 27.93 2.41
CA ALA A 211 -0.26 27.80 1.05
C ALA A 211 0.06 26.32 0.76
N TYR A 212 -0.20 25.87 -0.47
CA TYR A 212 0.06 24.50 -0.90
C TYR A 212 1.10 24.49 -2.02
N ASP A 213 2.28 23.95 -1.71
CA ASP A 213 3.36 23.81 -2.68
C ASP A 213 3.17 22.52 -3.51
N VAL A 214 2.62 22.69 -4.71
CA VAL A 214 2.29 21.59 -5.62
C VAL A 214 3.57 20.90 -6.09
N THR A 215 4.56 21.71 -6.46
CA THR A 215 5.81 21.22 -7.04
C THR A 215 6.66 20.52 -5.99
N LYS A 216 6.71 21.02 -4.75
CA LYS A 216 7.35 20.33 -3.62
C LYS A 216 6.67 19.00 -3.31
N ASN A 217 5.34 18.97 -3.30
CA ASN A 217 4.59 17.73 -3.09
C ASN A 217 4.85 16.71 -4.21
N ASN A 218 5.04 17.14 -5.45
CA ASN A 218 5.43 16.26 -6.54
C ASN A 218 6.85 15.72 -6.35
N PHE A 219 7.81 16.58 -5.97
CA PHE A 219 9.17 16.13 -5.61
C PHE A 219 9.14 15.08 -4.49
N GLU A 220 8.32 15.30 -3.46
CA GLU A 220 8.13 14.33 -2.38
C GLU A 220 7.61 13.00 -2.87
N LYS A 221 6.60 12.99 -3.75
CA LYS A 221 6.08 11.74 -4.33
C LYS A 221 7.15 10.97 -5.10
N VAL A 222 7.98 11.67 -5.89
CA VAL A 222 9.10 11.05 -6.62
C VAL A 222 10.14 10.50 -5.64
N SER A 223 10.52 11.29 -4.64
CA SER A 223 11.45 10.91 -3.57
C SER A 223 10.98 9.67 -2.83
N ASP A 224 9.71 9.66 -2.39
CA ASP A 224 9.10 8.56 -1.65
C ASP A 224 9.03 7.30 -2.51
N LYS A 225 8.67 7.44 -3.80
CA LYS A 225 8.64 6.34 -4.75
C LYS A 225 10.00 5.66 -4.84
N ILE A 226 11.05 6.44 -5.13
CA ILE A 226 12.39 5.90 -5.34
C ILE A 226 12.97 5.36 -4.04
N ALA A 227 12.88 6.11 -2.94
CA ALA A 227 13.39 5.66 -1.66
C ALA A 227 12.73 4.36 -1.16
N SER A 228 11.44 4.17 -1.45
CA SER A 228 10.74 2.93 -1.08
C SER A 228 11.32 1.68 -1.75
N ARG A 229 11.79 1.79 -3.02
CA ARG A 229 12.44 0.68 -3.75
C ARG A 229 13.72 0.20 -3.06
N TYR A 230 14.41 1.10 -2.36
CA TYR A 230 15.60 0.75 -1.59
C TYR A 230 15.26 0.25 -0.18
N GLY A 231 13.97 0.22 0.22
CA GLY A 231 13.52 -0.27 1.52
C GLY A 231 13.35 0.81 2.60
N ALA A 232 13.58 2.10 2.26
CA ALA A 232 13.46 3.21 3.20
C ALA A 232 12.04 3.31 3.80
N LYS A 233 11.94 3.65 5.09
CA LYS A 233 10.64 3.98 5.70
C LYS A 233 10.17 5.32 5.12
N ILE A 234 8.97 5.36 4.54
CA ILE A 234 8.36 6.60 4.02
C ILE A 234 7.53 7.26 5.13
N ILE A 235 7.58 8.59 5.25
CA ILE A 235 6.70 9.30 6.19
C ILE A 235 5.27 9.20 5.65
N GLU A 236 4.41 8.49 6.36
CA GLU A 236 2.98 8.49 6.08
C GLU A 236 2.38 9.86 6.43
N LYS A 237 2.29 10.73 5.42
CA LYS A 237 1.53 11.97 5.57
C LYS A 237 0.05 11.61 5.57
N SER A 238 -0.60 11.81 6.71
CA SER A 238 -2.05 11.86 6.79
C SER A 238 -2.57 12.81 5.70
N PRO A 239 -3.31 12.33 4.69
CA PRO A 239 -3.60 13.17 3.54
C PRO A 239 -4.51 14.33 3.91
N GLY A 240 -4.16 15.53 3.43
CA GLY A 240 -4.94 16.75 3.62
C GLY A 240 -6.34 16.59 3.01
N ASN A 241 -7.37 16.58 3.88
CA ASN A 241 -8.81 16.65 3.59
C ASN A 241 -9.25 16.03 2.23
N SER A 242 -9.41 14.72 2.05
CA SER A 242 -10.47 13.91 2.66
C SER A 242 -10.12 12.41 2.76
N HIS A 243 -8.84 12.04 2.87
CA HIS A 243 -8.48 10.68 3.29
C HIS A 243 -8.71 10.51 4.79
N LEU A 244 -8.49 11.54 5.62
CA LEU A 244 -8.81 11.47 7.05
C LEU A 244 -10.27 11.09 7.33
N LYS A 245 -11.25 11.44 6.47
CA LYS A 245 -12.63 10.94 6.57
C LYS A 245 -12.77 9.52 6.04
N TYR A 246 -12.11 9.18 4.92
CA TYR A 246 -12.15 7.86 4.29
C TYR A 246 -11.40 6.81 5.11
N THR A 247 -10.17 7.07 5.58
CA THR A 247 -9.44 6.29 6.58
C THR A 247 -10.16 6.29 7.90
N LYS A 248 -10.67 7.40 8.45
CA LYS A 248 -11.51 7.29 9.66
C LYS A 248 -12.73 6.42 9.41
N TRP A 249 -13.33 6.45 8.22
CA TRP A 249 -14.45 5.60 7.85
C TRP A 249 -14.02 4.13 7.67
N GLN A 250 -12.86 3.87 7.05
CA GLN A 250 -12.30 2.56 6.78
C GLN A 250 -11.79 1.93 8.07
N THR A 251 -11.02 2.66 8.87
CA THR A 251 -10.64 2.33 10.25
C THR A 251 -11.87 2.14 11.14
N GLN A 252 -12.89 3.02 11.07
CA GLN A 252 -14.16 2.77 11.78
C GLN A 252 -14.90 1.55 11.24
N SER A 253 -14.80 1.23 9.96
CA SER A 253 -15.40 0.04 9.36
C SER A 253 -14.65 -1.22 9.79
N ILE A 254 -13.33 -1.16 9.91
CA ILE A 254 -12.47 -2.21 10.47
C ILE A 254 -12.84 -2.44 11.93
N TYR A 255 -12.90 -1.39 12.75
CA TYR A 255 -13.32 -1.51 14.15
C TYR A 255 -14.74 -2.06 14.29
N LYS A 256 -15.69 -1.62 13.45
CA LYS A 256 -17.04 -2.19 13.44
C LYS A 256 -17.02 -3.68 13.10
N SER A 257 -16.22 -4.08 12.11
CA SER A 257 -16.06 -5.47 11.72
C SER A 257 -15.47 -6.31 12.87
N GLN A 258 -14.38 -5.85 13.49
CA GLN A 258 -13.73 -6.52 14.62
C GLN A 258 -14.67 -6.61 15.84
N ILE A 259 -15.35 -5.52 16.21
CA ILE A 259 -16.34 -5.51 17.30
C ILE A 259 -17.46 -6.52 16.99
N LYS A 260 -18.00 -6.50 15.77
CA LYS A 260 -19.05 -7.44 15.36
C LYS A 260 -18.57 -8.89 15.47
N GLN A 261 -17.36 -9.19 14.99
CA GLN A 261 -16.77 -10.53 15.07
C GLN A 261 -16.60 -11.00 16.52
N ARG A 262 -16.10 -10.14 17.42
CA ARG A 262 -15.99 -10.48 18.86
C ARG A 262 -17.36 -10.72 19.47
N LEU A 263 -18.34 -9.86 19.19
CA LEU A 263 -19.68 -9.99 19.75
C LEU A 263 -20.41 -11.24 19.27
N ASP A 264 -20.36 -11.54 17.96
CA ASP A 264 -20.95 -12.76 17.41
C ASP A 264 -20.32 -14.00 18.05
N TYR A 265 -18.99 -14.02 18.19
CA TYR A 265 -18.28 -15.10 18.86
C TYR A 265 -18.66 -15.21 20.35
N LEU A 266 -18.69 -14.11 21.09
CA LEU A 266 -19.06 -14.10 22.51
C LEU A 266 -20.51 -14.54 22.75
N LEU A 267 -21.44 -14.21 21.85
CA LEU A 267 -22.83 -14.67 21.90
C LEU A 267 -22.96 -16.20 21.77
N GLU A 268 -21.99 -16.84 21.12
CA GLU A 268 -21.92 -18.29 20.99
C GLU A 268 -21.18 -18.93 22.17
N MET A 269 -20.16 -18.26 22.71
CA MET A 269 -19.25 -18.88 23.70
C MET A 269 -19.59 -18.59 25.17
N SER A 270 -20.61 -17.77 25.45
CA SER A 270 -20.96 -17.37 26.83
C SER A 270 -22.22 -18.09 27.32
N SER A 271 -22.27 -18.45 28.60
CA SER A 271 -23.44 -19.10 29.21
C SER A 271 -24.47 -18.09 29.74
N ASP A 272 -24.00 -16.95 30.24
CA ASP A 272 -24.83 -15.93 30.86
C ASP A 272 -24.16 -14.55 30.72
N ILE A 273 -24.86 -13.51 31.18
CA ILE A 273 -24.41 -12.13 31.03
C ILE A 273 -23.13 -11.82 31.83
N GLU A 274 -22.90 -12.43 32.98
CA GLU A 274 -21.68 -12.20 33.76
C GLU A 274 -20.49 -12.93 33.11
N ASP A 275 -20.72 -14.12 32.59
CA ASP A 275 -19.75 -14.85 31.80
C ASP A 275 -19.36 -14.10 30.52
N PHE A 276 -20.35 -13.56 29.79
CA PHE A 276 -20.14 -12.70 28.63
C PHE A 276 -19.27 -11.49 28.97
N LYS A 277 -19.52 -10.81 30.10
CA LYS A 277 -18.73 -9.64 30.53
C LYS A 277 -17.27 -9.99 30.81
N ARG A 278 -17.02 -11.13 31.48
CA ARG A 278 -15.66 -11.61 31.76
C ARG A 278 -14.91 -11.92 30.47
N LYS A 279 -15.52 -12.69 29.57
CA LYS A 279 -14.93 -13.07 28.27
C LYS A 279 -14.73 -11.87 27.35
N ALA A 280 -15.69 -10.93 27.31
CA ALA A 280 -15.56 -9.70 26.55
C ALA A 280 -14.36 -8.86 27.03
N THR A 281 -14.18 -8.75 28.34
CA THR A 281 -13.05 -8.03 28.93
C THR A 281 -11.72 -8.69 28.56
N ALA A 282 -11.64 -10.02 28.62
CA ALA A 282 -10.45 -10.79 28.22
C ALA A 282 -10.13 -10.63 26.73
N LEU A 283 -11.15 -10.54 25.87
CA LEU A 283 -11.02 -10.20 24.45
C LEU A 283 -10.85 -8.70 24.18
N ASN A 284 -10.39 -7.91 25.17
CA ASN A 284 -10.15 -6.47 25.04
C ASN A 284 -11.35 -5.67 24.51
N LEU A 285 -12.58 -6.12 24.80
CA LEU A 285 -13.81 -5.47 24.36
C LEU A 285 -14.52 -4.82 25.55
N SER A 286 -14.44 -3.48 25.61
CA SER A 286 -15.24 -2.70 26.56
C SER A 286 -16.66 -2.48 26.05
N PHE A 287 -17.60 -2.39 27.00
CA PHE A 287 -19.04 -2.23 26.75
C PHE A 287 -19.67 -1.26 27.76
N ASP A 288 -20.76 -0.60 27.36
CA ASP A 288 -21.59 0.25 28.21
C ASP A 288 -23.07 0.04 27.88
N PHE A 289 -23.79 -0.57 28.83
CA PHE A 289 -25.22 -0.91 28.73
C PHE A 289 -26.15 0.18 29.29
N SER A 290 -25.63 1.31 29.79
CA SER A 290 -26.44 2.33 30.49
C SER A 290 -27.35 3.15 29.56
N GLY A 291 -27.01 3.21 28.27
CA GLY A 291 -27.78 3.95 27.27
C GLY A 291 -28.81 3.10 26.54
N LYS A 292 -29.73 3.75 25.82
CA LYS A 292 -30.68 3.09 24.89
C LYS A 292 -30.00 2.11 23.91
N TRP A 293 -28.78 2.46 23.50
CA TRP A 293 -27.97 1.61 22.63
C TRP A 293 -26.69 1.28 23.37
N THR A 294 -26.41 -0.02 23.50
CA THR A 294 -25.15 -0.48 24.05
C THR A 294 -24.01 0.06 23.20
N THR A 295 -22.96 0.54 23.86
CA THR A 295 -21.77 1.03 23.15
C THR A 295 -20.58 0.16 23.44
N TYR A 296 -19.73 -0.03 22.42
CA TYR A 296 -18.60 -0.95 22.44
C TYR A 296 -17.32 -0.25 22.01
N ARG A 297 -16.18 -0.69 22.54
CA ARG A 297 -14.86 -0.19 22.14
C ARG A 297 -13.79 -1.26 22.35
N LEU A 298 -12.95 -1.44 21.34
CA LEU A 298 -11.74 -2.24 21.37
C LEU A 298 -10.68 -1.49 22.19
N LEU A 299 -10.06 -2.18 23.14
CA LEU A 299 -9.06 -1.63 24.06
C LEU A 299 -7.62 -1.88 23.56
N ASP A 300 -7.46 -2.86 22.69
CA ASP A 300 -6.22 -3.27 22.02
C ASP A 300 -5.99 -2.54 20.68
N GLU A 301 -6.90 -1.66 20.30
CA GLU A 301 -6.83 -0.85 19.07
C GLU A 301 -6.89 0.65 19.41
N PRO A 302 -6.33 1.55 18.59
CA PRO A 302 -6.41 2.99 18.80
C PRO A 302 -7.79 3.55 18.42
N GLN A 303 -8.85 2.98 18.99
CA GLN A 303 -10.23 3.40 18.78
C GLN A 303 -10.54 4.62 19.66
N MET A 304 -10.85 5.75 19.02
CA MET A 304 -11.11 7.02 19.71
C MET A 304 -12.56 7.20 20.18
N LYS A 305 -13.52 6.56 19.52
CA LYS A 305 -14.97 6.72 19.82
C LYS A 305 -15.63 5.37 19.93
N ASN A 306 -16.52 5.22 20.91
CA ASN A 306 -17.34 4.02 21.05
C ASN A 306 -18.27 3.84 19.85
N THR A 307 -18.52 2.57 19.53
CA THR A 307 -19.43 2.15 18.47
C THR A 307 -20.74 1.67 19.10
N ARG A 308 -21.87 2.27 18.71
CA ARG A 308 -23.20 1.81 19.15
C ARG A 308 -23.56 0.49 18.47
N GLY A 309 -24.15 -0.45 19.22
CA GLY A 309 -24.59 -1.77 18.74
C GLY A 309 -25.42 -1.71 17.45
N ARG A 310 -26.39 -0.79 17.37
CA ARG A 310 -27.23 -0.58 16.17
C ARG A 310 -26.48 -0.28 14.87
N ASN A 311 -25.22 0.17 14.97
CA ASN A 311 -24.41 0.50 13.80
C ASN A 311 -23.59 -0.71 13.30
N LEU A 312 -23.62 -1.84 14.03
CA LEU A 312 -22.93 -3.08 13.69
C LEU A 312 -23.78 -3.98 12.79
N ASP A 313 -25.09 -4.01 13.03
CA ASP A 313 -26.06 -4.71 12.20
C ASP A 313 -27.28 -3.80 11.95
N LYS A 314 -27.45 -3.37 10.70
CA LYS A 314 -28.55 -2.46 10.32
C LYS A 314 -29.89 -3.17 10.22
N ASN A 315 -29.88 -4.48 9.96
CA ASN A 315 -31.10 -5.28 9.79
C ASN A 315 -31.64 -5.72 11.14
N ARG A 316 -30.77 -5.87 12.14
CA ARG A 316 -31.11 -6.20 13.53
C ARG A 316 -30.46 -5.22 14.52
N PRO A 317 -30.95 -3.97 14.60
CA PRO A 317 -30.29 -2.92 15.38
C PRO A 317 -30.20 -3.21 16.88
N GLU A 318 -31.15 -3.98 17.42
CA GLU A 318 -31.22 -4.37 18.83
C GLU A 318 -30.35 -5.61 19.16
N LYS A 319 -29.80 -6.32 18.16
CA LYS A 319 -29.11 -7.62 18.35
C LYS A 319 -28.04 -7.61 19.45
N TYR A 320 -27.30 -6.51 19.56
CA TYR A 320 -26.21 -6.35 20.53
C TYR A 320 -26.60 -5.42 21.69
N ASN A 321 -27.89 -5.32 22.02
CA ASN A 321 -28.34 -4.67 23.24
C ASN A 321 -28.47 -5.68 24.38
N LEU A 322 -28.39 -5.18 25.62
CA LEU A 322 -28.36 -6.01 26.83
C LEU A 322 -29.49 -7.04 26.86
N GLU A 323 -30.74 -6.62 26.62
CA GLU A 323 -31.91 -7.51 26.66
C GLU A 323 -31.80 -8.63 25.63
N SER A 324 -31.45 -8.32 24.37
CA SER A 324 -31.29 -9.33 23.31
C SER A 324 -30.08 -10.23 23.54
N ILE A 325 -29.01 -9.74 24.19
CA ILE A 325 -27.88 -10.58 24.58
C ILE A 325 -28.35 -11.58 25.65
N ILE A 326 -29.02 -11.12 26.72
CA ILE A 326 -29.52 -12.00 27.78
C ILE A 326 -30.44 -13.08 27.19
N GLU A 327 -31.44 -12.70 26.40
CA GLU A 327 -32.36 -13.63 25.75
C GLU A 327 -31.62 -14.65 24.86
N ARG A 328 -30.59 -14.20 24.12
CA ARG A 328 -29.79 -15.11 23.29
C ARG A 328 -28.97 -16.08 24.14
N LEU A 329 -28.38 -15.64 25.25
CA LEU A 329 -27.53 -16.47 26.10
C LEU A 329 -28.32 -17.54 26.87
N GLU A 330 -29.59 -17.28 27.21
CA GLU A 330 -30.48 -18.28 27.85
C GLU A 330 -30.63 -19.58 27.04
N THR A 331 -30.29 -19.54 25.75
CA THR A 331 -30.36 -20.70 24.84
C THR A 331 -29.03 -21.46 24.70
N ASN A 332 -27.96 -21.02 25.37
CA ASN A 332 -26.66 -21.68 25.34
C ASN A 332 -26.53 -22.67 26.49
N GLU A 333 -26.08 -23.89 26.18
CA GLU A 333 -25.83 -24.95 27.17
C GLU A 333 -24.34 -25.08 27.52
N LEU A 334 -23.49 -24.39 26.76
CA LEU A 334 -22.04 -24.47 26.85
C LEU A 334 -21.47 -23.57 27.97
N SER A 335 -20.62 -24.14 28.83
CA SER A 335 -19.82 -23.39 29.80
C SER A 335 -18.32 -23.62 29.55
N LEU A 336 -17.66 -22.62 28.97
CA LEU A 336 -16.21 -22.61 28.72
C LEU A 336 -15.49 -21.70 29.70
N THR A 337 -14.21 -22.00 29.95
CA THR A 337 -13.33 -21.08 30.66
C THR A 337 -13.02 -19.84 29.82
N VAL A 338 -12.52 -18.78 30.46
CA VAL A 338 -12.13 -17.55 29.76
C VAL A 338 -10.92 -17.81 28.85
N ASP A 339 -9.95 -18.60 29.32
CA ASP A 339 -8.70 -18.85 28.59
C ASP A 339 -8.94 -19.62 27.28
N GLU A 340 -9.78 -20.68 27.31
CA GLU A 340 -10.17 -21.44 26.11
C GLU A 340 -10.84 -20.55 25.05
N VAL A 341 -11.68 -19.61 25.49
CA VAL A 341 -12.37 -18.67 24.59
C VAL A 341 -11.40 -17.67 23.96
N VAL A 342 -10.39 -17.22 24.70
CA VAL A 342 -9.36 -16.30 24.17
C VAL A 342 -8.49 -17.02 23.15
N GLU A 343 -7.93 -18.18 23.51
CA GLU A 343 -7.06 -18.98 22.64
C GLU A 343 -7.75 -19.30 21.31
N ARG A 344 -8.99 -19.82 21.38
CA ARG A 344 -9.75 -20.18 20.18
C ARG A 344 -10.16 -18.96 19.35
N TYR A 345 -10.38 -17.80 19.96
CA TYR A 345 -10.63 -16.57 19.21
C TYR A 345 -9.38 -16.13 18.44
N GLU A 346 -8.20 -16.23 19.04
CA GLU A 346 -6.93 -15.90 18.41
C GLU A 346 -6.66 -16.82 17.21
N GLU A 347 -6.84 -18.14 17.37
CA GLU A 347 -6.76 -19.12 16.28
C GLU A 347 -7.72 -18.77 15.15
N LYS A 348 -8.99 -18.49 15.46
CA LYS A 348 -10.01 -18.08 14.48
C LYS A 348 -9.58 -16.83 13.72
N VAL A 349 -9.04 -15.83 14.43
CA VAL A 349 -8.55 -14.59 13.82
C VAL A 349 -7.37 -14.86 12.89
N ASP A 350 -6.46 -15.75 13.26
CA ASP A 350 -5.29 -16.07 12.44
C ASP A 350 -5.67 -16.89 11.20
N VAL A 351 -6.63 -17.82 11.30
CA VAL A 351 -7.21 -18.51 10.14
C VAL A 351 -7.82 -17.49 9.17
N VAL A 352 -8.58 -16.50 9.67
CA VAL A 352 -9.16 -15.44 8.83
C VAL A 352 -8.09 -14.53 8.20
N LYS A 353 -6.98 -14.24 8.90
CA LYS A 353 -5.87 -13.46 8.35
C LYS A 353 -5.13 -14.19 7.23
N GLN A 354 -4.96 -15.51 7.36
CA GLN A 354 -4.29 -16.36 6.37
C GLN A 354 -5.21 -16.76 5.21
N ASP A 355 -6.52 -16.52 5.37
CA ASP A 355 -7.51 -16.79 4.34
C ASP A 355 -7.27 -15.96 3.07
N PHE A 356 -7.45 -16.57 1.90
CA PHE A 356 -7.23 -15.94 0.59
C PHE A 356 -8.39 -16.19 -0.38
N ASP A 357 -8.54 -15.32 -1.38
CA ASP A 357 -9.54 -15.50 -2.45
C ASP A 357 -8.86 -15.96 -3.75
N TYR A 358 -7.63 -15.50 -3.99
CA TYR A 358 -6.78 -15.92 -5.09
C TYR A 358 -5.42 -16.40 -4.61
N GLN A 359 -4.93 -17.44 -5.26
CA GLN A 359 -3.56 -17.90 -5.15
C GLN A 359 -2.93 -17.87 -6.54
N VAL A 360 -1.78 -17.19 -6.67
CA VAL A 360 -1.12 -16.98 -7.97
C VAL A 360 0.35 -17.28 -7.88
N THR A 361 0.85 -18.06 -8.83
CA THR A 361 2.28 -18.31 -8.97
C THR A 361 2.92 -17.12 -9.68
N VAL A 362 4.03 -16.64 -9.13
CA VAL A 362 4.83 -15.55 -9.67
C VAL A 362 6.22 -16.08 -9.90
N GLU A 363 6.62 -16.08 -11.18
CA GLU A 363 7.94 -16.50 -11.59
C GLU A 363 8.97 -15.43 -11.23
N LYS A 364 10.21 -15.87 -11.00
CA LYS A 364 11.33 -14.96 -10.71
C LYS A 364 11.44 -13.77 -11.68
N GLY A 365 11.15 -13.97 -12.97
CA GLY A 365 11.23 -12.91 -13.99
C GLY A 365 10.19 -11.79 -13.84
N GLN A 366 9.10 -12.03 -13.11
CA GLN A 366 8.07 -11.04 -12.82
C GLN A 366 8.40 -10.20 -11.58
N ILE A 367 9.37 -10.63 -10.78
CA ILE A 367 9.86 -9.94 -9.59
C ILE A 367 10.97 -8.98 -10.02
N ASP A 368 10.76 -7.69 -9.78
CA ASP A 368 11.75 -6.66 -10.06
C ASP A 368 12.90 -6.72 -9.04
N HIS A 369 12.55 -6.61 -7.76
CA HIS A 369 13.47 -6.78 -6.64
C HIS A 369 12.73 -7.15 -5.35
N MET A 370 13.50 -7.65 -4.39
CA MET A 370 13.02 -8.04 -3.07
C MET A 370 13.66 -7.16 -2.01
N THR A 371 12.90 -6.85 -0.98
CA THR A 371 13.36 -6.16 0.23
C THR A 371 13.05 -7.05 1.44
N SER A 372 13.58 -6.71 2.62
CA SER A 372 13.19 -7.37 3.87
C SER A 372 11.69 -7.25 4.20
N LYS A 373 10.97 -6.33 3.56
CA LYS A 373 9.54 -6.10 3.79
C LYS A 373 8.63 -6.82 2.80
N GLY A 374 9.16 -7.26 1.67
CA GLY A 374 8.34 -7.84 0.60
C GLY A 374 8.92 -7.66 -0.81
N PHE A 375 8.05 -7.82 -1.80
CA PHE A 375 8.38 -8.02 -3.20
C PHE A 375 7.85 -6.87 -4.05
N TYR A 376 8.65 -6.39 -5.00
CA TYR A 376 8.20 -5.45 -6.03
C TYR A 376 7.96 -6.20 -7.34
N LEU A 377 6.74 -6.11 -7.86
CA LEU A 377 6.30 -6.78 -9.08
C LEU A 377 6.08 -5.77 -10.19
N ASN A 378 6.59 -6.08 -11.37
CA ASN A 378 6.33 -5.29 -12.56
C ASN A 378 4.95 -5.63 -13.12
N VAL A 379 4.12 -4.61 -13.32
CA VAL A 379 2.77 -4.72 -13.89
C VAL A 379 2.55 -3.63 -14.92
N ASP A 380 1.91 -4.00 -16.03
CA ASP A 380 1.43 -3.11 -17.07
C ASP A 380 0.07 -2.50 -16.66
N PHE A 381 -0.23 -1.29 -17.12
CA PHE A 381 -1.52 -0.69 -16.95
C PHE A 381 -1.90 0.05 -18.23
N GLY A 382 -2.90 -0.45 -18.94
CA GLY A 382 -3.23 0.04 -20.27
C GLY A 382 -2.13 -0.26 -21.30
N ILE A 383 -2.13 0.47 -22.41
CA ILE A 383 -1.35 0.13 -23.61
C ILE A 383 0.14 0.55 -23.48
N ALA A 384 0.47 1.52 -22.62
CA ALA A 384 1.80 2.11 -22.58
C ALA A 384 2.32 2.47 -21.18
N ASP A 385 1.57 2.23 -20.11
CA ASP A 385 2.06 2.54 -18.76
C ASP A 385 2.55 1.26 -18.09
N ARG A 386 3.78 1.31 -17.57
CA ARG A 386 4.33 0.31 -16.67
C ARG A 386 4.49 0.89 -15.28
N GLY A 387 4.33 0.04 -14.29
CA GLY A 387 4.56 0.42 -12.92
C GLY A 387 4.88 -0.78 -12.06
N GLN A 388 5.16 -0.48 -10.80
CA GLN A 388 5.53 -1.47 -9.81
C GLN A 388 4.48 -1.53 -8.71
N ILE A 389 4.17 -2.74 -8.27
CA ILE A 389 3.35 -2.98 -7.07
C ILE A 389 4.23 -3.58 -6.00
N PHE A 390 4.11 -3.05 -4.78
CA PHE A 390 4.70 -3.68 -3.59
C PHE A 390 3.72 -4.68 -2.98
N ILE A 391 4.20 -5.90 -2.74
CA ILE A 391 3.50 -6.96 -2.02
C ILE A 391 4.26 -7.24 -0.73
N GLY A 392 3.59 -7.12 0.42
CA GLY A 392 4.19 -7.43 1.71
C GLY A 392 4.57 -8.91 1.82
N GLY A 393 5.73 -9.21 2.42
CA GLY A 393 6.28 -10.56 2.50
C GLY A 393 5.35 -11.57 3.19
N TYR A 394 4.49 -11.13 4.10
CA TYR A 394 3.49 -11.96 4.79
C TYR A 394 2.40 -12.53 3.86
N LYS A 395 2.39 -12.16 2.57
CA LYS A 395 1.47 -12.68 1.55
C LYS A 395 2.14 -13.58 0.53
N VAL A 396 3.40 -13.90 0.76
CA VAL A 396 4.25 -14.56 -0.23
C VAL A 396 4.93 -15.75 0.40
N ASP A 397 4.66 -16.92 -0.16
CA ASP A 397 5.41 -18.13 0.13
C ASP A 397 6.46 -18.34 -0.96
N GLN A 398 7.72 -18.45 -0.56
CA GLN A 398 8.82 -18.68 -1.49
C GLN A 398 8.99 -20.18 -1.73
N LEU A 399 9.01 -20.58 -3.00
CA LEU A 399 9.22 -21.97 -3.42
C LEU A 399 10.71 -22.30 -3.55
N GLU A 400 11.05 -23.59 -3.52
CA GLU A 400 12.45 -24.08 -3.62
C GLU A 400 13.17 -23.59 -4.88
N ASN A 401 12.45 -23.38 -5.97
CA ASN A 401 12.96 -22.92 -7.26
C ASN A 401 13.08 -21.38 -7.36
N ARG A 402 12.88 -20.64 -6.25
CA ARG A 402 12.82 -19.17 -6.14
C ARG A 402 11.60 -18.50 -6.79
N ASP A 403 10.66 -19.28 -7.32
CA ASP A 403 9.33 -18.75 -7.62
C ASP A 403 8.58 -18.47 -6.33
N CYS A 404 7.48 -17.75 -6.43
CA CYS A 404 6.70 -17.31 -5.28
C CYS A 404 5.22 -17.59 -5.49
N VAL A 405 4.52 -17.87 -4.41
CA VAL A 405 3.07 -18.00 -4.38
C VAL A 405 2.51 -16.79 -3.66
N LEU A 406 1.65 -16.04 -4.34
CA LEU A 406 0.94 -14.89 -3.77
C LEU A 406 -0.45 -15.26 -3.31
N TYR A 407 -0.83 -14.78 -2.14
CA TYR A 407 -2.17 -14.89 -1.57
C TYR A 407 -2.86 -13.52 -1.56
N LEU A 408 -4.01 -13.42 -2.26
CA LEU A 408 -4.69 -12.14 -2.51
C LEU A 408 -6.17 -12.21 -2.12
N LYS A 409 -6.69 -11.12 -1.55
CA LYS A 409 -8.14 -10.91 -1.39
C LYS A 409 -8.71 -10.19 -2.61
N LYS A 410 -9.93 -10.55 -3.03
CA LYS A 410 -10.58 -10.04 -4.26
C LYS A 410 -10.63 -8.52 -4.33
N ASN A 411 -11.11 -7.90 -3.26
CA ASN A 411 -11.35 -6.46 -3.19
C ASN A 411 -10.18 -5.68 -2.57
N GLU A 412 -9.08 -6.35 -2.29
CA GLU A 412 -7.89 -5.68 -1.79
C GLU A 412 -7.27 -4.80 -2.88
N THR A 413 -6.79 -3.62 -2.51
CA THR A 413 -6.24 -2.65 -3.46
C THR A 413 -4.74 -2.48 -3.25
N PHE A 414 -4.02 -2.55 -4.36
CA PHE A 414 -2.56 -2.43 -4.41
C PHE A 414 -2.20 -1.11 -5.10
N ARG A 415 -1.35 -0.32 -4.43
CA ARG A 415 -0.88 0.95 -4.97
C ARG A 415 0.11 0.70 -6.10
N LEU A 416 -0.15 1.27 -7.27
CA LEU A 416 0.75 1.26 -8.41
C LEU A 416 1.74 2.42 -8.32
N LEU A 417 3.03 2.10 -8.41
CA LEU A 417 4.14 3.04 -8.53
C LEU A 417 4.47 3.22 -10.02
N SER A 418 3.91 4.26 -10.65
CA SER A 418 4.13 4.55 -12.07
C SER A 418 5.60 4.87 -12.37
N GLU A 419 6.12 4.37 -13.50
CA GLU A 419 7.44 4.73 -14.00
C GLU A 419 7.48 6.13 -14.64
N LYS A 420 6.37 6.59 -15.23
CA LYS A 420 6.31 7.83 -16.05
C LYS A 420 5.87 9.06 -15.27
N GLU A 421 4.94 8.92 -14.32
CA GLU A 421 4.37 10.04 -13.57
C GLU A 421 4.14 9.69 -12.10
N ALA A 422 5.04 10.12 -11.22
CA ALA A 422 4.89 9.93 -9.77
C ALA A 422 3.69 10.68 -9.16
N SER A 423 3.11 11.65 -9.86
CA SER A 423 1.98 12.44 -9.39
C SER A 423 0.65 11.67 -9.44
N PHE A 424 0.53 10.67 -10.32
CA PHE A 424 -0.64 9.82 -10.51
C PHE A 424 -0.57 8.56 -9.63
N THR A 425 -1.49 8.45 -8.68
CA THR A 425 -1.66 7.22 -7.88
C THR A 425 -2.81 6.41 -8.48
N LYS A 426 -2.50 5.26 -9.07
CA LYS A 426 -3.49 4.28 -9.55
C LYS A 426 -3.50 3.08 -8.58
N TYR A 427 -4.61 2.34 -8.58
CA TYR A 427 -4.77 1.14 -7.76
C TYR A 427 -5.22 -0.03 -8.63
N LEU A 428 -4.74 -1.23 -8.32
CA LEU A 428 -5.18 -2.50 -8.89
C LEU A 428 -5.88 -3.33 -7.81
N THR A 429 -6.97 -4.00 -8.16
CA THR A 429 -7.61 -4.93 -7.22
C THR A 429 -6.86 -6.27 -7.18
N GLY A 430 -7.03 -7.05 -6.12
CA GLY A 430 -6.45 -8.39 -6.04
C GLY A 430 -6.93 -9.31 -7.16
N HIS A 431 -8.18 -9.17 -7.60
CA HIS A 431 -8.68 -9.84 -8.81
C HIS A 431 -7.88 -9.47 -10.07
N ASP A 432 -7.70 -8.17 -10.33
CA ASP A 432 -7.04 -7.70 -11.55
C ASP A 432 -5.55 -8.05 -11.54
N LEU A 433 -4.90 -7.91 -10.37
CA LEU A 433 -3.51 -8.31 -10.17
C LEU A 433 -3.34 -9.82 -10.40
N ALA A 434 -4.23 -10.65 -9.86
CA ALA A 434 -4.16 -12.09 -10.04
C ALA A 434 -4.28 -12.49 -11.51
N LYS A 435 -5.26 -11.91 -12.20
CA LYS A 435 -5.48 -12.13 -13.64
C LYS A 435 -4.25 -11.71 -14.45
N GLN A 436 -3.69 -10.55 -14.15
CA GLN A 436 -2.56 -9.99 -14.87
C GLN A 436 -1.28 -10.80 -14.70
N LEU A 437 -0.97 -11.22 -13.46
CA LEU A 437 0.19 -12.06 -13.20
C LEU A 437 0.09 -13.43 -13.88
N GLY A 438 -1.11 -14.03 -13.91
CA GLY A 438 -1.37 -15.27 -14.65
C GLY A 438 -1.23 -15.11 -16.17
N LEU A 439 -1.63 -13.96 -16.73
CA LEU A 439 -1.46 -13.67 -18.16
C LEU A 439 0.02 -13.61 -18.57
N TYR A 440 0.91 -13.13 -17.68
CA TYR A 440 2.33 -12.96 -17.99
C TYR A 440 3.11 -14.27 -18.08
N ASN A 441 2.83 -15.21 -17.17
CA ASN A 441 3.57 -16.46 -17.05
C ASN A 441 2.79 -17.67 -17.56
N GLY A 442 1.56 -17.48 -18.05
CA GLY A 442 0.72 -18.57 -18.52
C GLY A 442 0.05 -19.38 -17.40
N THR A 443 0.34 -19.09 -16.13
CA THR A 443 -0.23 -19.83 -15.00
C THR A 443 -1.70 -19.51 -14.82
N VAL A 444 -2.44 -20.47 -14.25
CA VAL A 444 -3.86 -20.33 -13.98
C VAL A 444 -4.04 -19.94 -12.51
N PRO A 445 -4.47 -18.71 -12.21
CA PRO A 445 -4.80 -18.31 -10.85
C PRO A 445 -5.83 -19.27 -10.26
N LEU A 446 -5.51 -19.80 -9.08
CA LEU A 446 -6.49 -20.54 -8.28
C LEU A 446 -7.41 -19.51 -7.65
N LYS A 447 -8.71 -19.65 -7.92
CA LYS A 447 -9.76 -18.83 -7.33
C LYS A 447 -10.57 -19.69 -6.36
N LYS A 448 -10.66 -19.24 -5.12
CA LYS A 448 -11.43 -19.89 -4.06
C LYS A 448 -12.77 -19.20 -3.90
N GLU A 449 -13.86 -19.96 -3.93
CA GLU A 449 -15.19 -19.42 -3.68
C GLU A 449 -15.36 -19.07 -2.18
N PRO A 450 -15.79 -17.85 -1.83
CA PRO A 450 -15.86 -17.39 -0.43
C PRO A 450 -16.70 -18.28 0.49
N VAL A 451 -17.72 -18.95 -0.05
CA VAL A 451 -18.58 -19.88 0.69
C VAL A 451 -17.79 -21.03 1.34
N ILE A 452 -16.62 -21.40 0.79
CA ILE A 452 -15.73 -22.40 1.39
C ILE A 452 -15.27 -21.97 2.78
N SER A 453 -14.89 -20.70 2.94
CA SER A 453 -14.45 -20.17 4.23
C SER A 453 -15.60 -20.15 5.24
N THR A 454 -16.83 -19.85 4.79
CA THR A 454 -18.04 -19.93 5.61
C THR A 454 -18.32 -21.36 6.08
N ILE A 455 -18.24 -22.34 5.17
CA ILE A 455 -18.43 -23.75 5.49
C ILE A 455 -17.39 -24.22 6.52
N ASN A 456 -16.11 -23.91 6.32
CA ASN A 456 -15.05 -24.27 7.26
C ASN A 456 -15.34 -23.72 8.67
N GLN A 457 -15.67 -22.42 8.76
CA GLN A 457 -15.97 -21.79 10.05
C GLN A 457 -17.17 -22.43 10.77
N LEU A 458 -18.21 -22.82 10.04
CA LEU A 458 -19.39 -23.45 10.62
C LEU A 458 -19.12 -24.90 11.04
N VAL A 459 -18.38 -25.67 10.24
CA VAL A 459 -17.93 -27.02 10.59
C VAL A 459 -17.06 -26.98 11.84
N ASP A 460 -16.09 -26.06 11.91
CA ASP A 460 -15.22 -25.89 13.07
C ASP A 460 -16.01 -25.49 14.34
N ALA A 461 -17.07 -24.69 14.18
CA ALA A 461 -17.95 -24.31 15.28
C ALA A 461 -18.81 -25.49 15.76
N ILE A 462 -19.37 -26.29 14.84
CA ILE A 462 -20.19 -27.46 15.15
C ILE A 462 -19.36 -28.56 15.83
N ASN A 463 -18.19 -28.88 15.27
CA ASN A 463 -17.27 -29.87 15.84
C ASN A 463 -16.89 -29.49 17.27
N PHE A 464 -16.64 -28.21 17.50
CA PHE A 464 -16.33 -27.71 18.83
C PHE A 464 -17.48 -27.84 19.83
N LEU A 465 -18.72 -27.53 19.42
CA LEU A 465 -19.89 -27.78 20.27
C LEU A 465 -20.00 -29.26 20.62
N ALA A 466 -19.83 -30.14 19.63
CA ALA A 466 -19.90 -31.58 19.83
C ALA A 466 -18.80 -32.12 20.76
N GLU A 467 -17.56 -31.63 20.63
CA GLU A 467 -16.43 -31.96 21.52
C GLU A 467 -16.72 -31.60 22.98
N HIS A 468 -17.54 -30.59 23.22
CA HIS A 468 -17.95 -30.13 24.55
C HIS A 468 -19.32 -30.66 24.99
N GLY A 469 -19.83 -31.71 24.31
CA GLY A 469 -21.06 -32.40 24.66
C GLY A 469 -22.35 -31.69 24.24
N VAL A 470 -22.26 -30.60 23.47
CA VAL A 470 -23.41 -29.89 22.90
C VAL A 470 -23.67 -30.43 21.50
N THR A 471 -24.53 -31.43 21.39
CA THR A 471 -24.89 -32.09 20.10
C THR A 471 -26.34 -31.85 19.68
N GLU A 472 -27.09 -31.11 20.48
CA GLU A 472 -28.50 -30.76 20.27
C GLU A 472 -28.83 -29.41 20.94
N GLY A 473 -30.10 -29.00 20.88
CA GLY A 473 -30.53 -27.72 21.44
C GLY A 473 -30.44 -26.54 20.46
N THR A 474 -30.96 -25.39 20.89
CA THR A 474 -31.15 -24.20 20.02
C THR A 474 -29.84 -23.70 19.42
N GLN A 475 -28.76 -23.70 20.20
CA GLN A 475 -27.43 -23.26 19.75
C GLN A 475 -26.88 -24.15 18.63
N PHE A 476 -26.88 -25.46 18.82
CA PHE A 476 -26.42 -26.43 17.83
C PHE A 476 -27.28 -26.39 16.56
N ASN A 477 -28.61 -26.40 16.71
CA ASN A 477 -29.56 -26.38 15.59
C ASN A 477 -29.43 -25.10 14.74
N ASN A 478 -29.10 -23.96 15.36
CA ASN A 478 -28.84 -22.72 14.63
C ASN A 478 -27.59 -22.84 13.75
N MET A 479 -26.51 -23.45 14.26
CA MET A 479 -25.28 -23.68 13.49
C MET A 479 -25.50 -24.67 12.35
N GLU A 480 -26.23 -25.76 12.61
CA GLU A 480 -26.62 -26.74 11.59
C GLU A 480 -27.43 -26.07 10.47
N SER A 481 -28.41 -25.24 10.82
CA SER A 481 -29.22 -24.47 9.86
C SER A 481 -28.36 -23.51 9.01
N GLN A 482 -27.40 -22.82 9.63
CA GLN A 482 -26.46 -21.95 8.91
C GLN A 482 -25.56 -22.76 7.97
N LEU A 483 -25.09 -23.93 8.39
CA LEU A 483 -24.27 -24.82 7.55
C LEU A 483 -25.08 -25.32 6.34
N MET A 484 -26.33 -25.74 6.56
CA MET A 484 -27.22 -26.13 5.46
C MET A 484 -27.49 -24.97 4.49
N SER A 485 -27.67 -23.74 4.99
CA SER A 485 -27.78 -22.56 4.12
C SER A 485 -26.51 -22.29 3.32
N ALA A 486 -25.32 -22.47 3.92
CA ALA A 486 -24.04 -22.29 3.24
C ALA A 486 -23.80 -23.38 2.18
N LEU A 487 -24.22 -24.63 2.45
CA LEU A 487 -24.21 -25.71 1.46
C LEU A 487 -25.14 -25.43 0.29
N GLY A 488 -26.34 -24.89 0.54
CA GLY A 488 -27.24 -24.43 -0.53
C GLY A 488 -26.64 -23.30 -1.39
N GLU A 489 -25.94 -22.34 -0.77
CA GLU A 489 -25.17 -21.33 -1.53
C GLU A 489 -24.06 -21.98 -2.36
N ALA A 490 -23.34 -22.97 -1.81
CA ALA A 490 -22.30 -23.69 -2.53
C ALA A 490 -22.86 -24.44 -3.76
N GLU A 491 -24.03 -25.08 -3.66
CA GLU A 491 -24.72 -25.70 -4.80
C GLU A 491 -25.09 -24.66 -5.88
N GLU A 492 -25.65 -23.52 -5.49
CA GLU A 492 -25.98 -22.43 -6.43
C GLU A 492 -24.71 -21.93 -7.15
N LYS A 493 -23.61 -21.75 -6.41
CA LYS A 493 -22.32 -21.36 -7.00
C LYS A 493 -21.78 -22.42 -7.95
N LEU A 494 -21.87 -23.71 -7.61
CA LEU A 494 -21.48 -24.80 -8.50
C LEU A 494 -22.30 -24.77 -9.79
N TYR A 495 -23.61 -24.56 -9.71
CA TYR A 495 -24.47 -24.42 -10.89
C TYR A 495 -24.05 -23.25 -11.79
N VAL A 496 -23.76 -22.08 -11.20
CA VAL A 496 -23.28 -20.91 -11.95
C VAL A 496 -21.94 -21.20 -12.64
N ILE A 497 -21.00 -21.83 -11.93
CA ILE A 497 -19.68 -22.18 -12.47
C ILE A 497 -19.82 -23.21 -13.60
N ASP A 498 -20.69 -24.21 -13.44
CA ASP A 498 -20.93 -25.25 -14.44
C ASP A 498 -21.46 -24.68 -15.76
N ASN A 499 -22.42 -23.75 -15.68
CA ASN A 499 -22.92 -23.04 -16.85
C ASN A 499 -21.83 -22.21 -17.53
N LYS A 500 -21.02 -21.50 -16.74
CA LYS A 500 -19.90 -20.71 -17.29
C LYS A 500 -18.85 -21.58 -17.97
N ILE A 501 -18.49 -22.73 -17.38
CA ILE A 501 -17.58 -23.71 -17.98
C ILE A 501 -18.18 -24.26 -19.29
N MET A 502 -19.48 -24.53 -19.32
CA MET A 502 -20.17 -25.00 -20.52
C MET A 502 -20.10 -23.98 -21.65
N GLU A 503 -20.43 -22.71 -21.37
CA GLU A 503 -20.33 -21.61 -22.34
C GLU A 503 -18.89 -21.41 -22.85
N LEU A 504 -17.92 -21.30 -21.95
CA LEU A 504 -16.50 -21.15 -22.30
C LEU A 504 -15.98 -22.37 -23.09
N THR A 505 -16.42 -23.57 -22.77
CA THR A 505 -16.06 -24.79 -23.53
C THR A 505 -16.66 -24.77 -24.92
N LYS A 506 -17.89 -24.26 -25.09
CA LYS A 506 -18.51 -24.09 -26.42
C LYS A 506 -17.72 -23.08 -27.26
N ILE A 507 -17.40 -21.92 -26.68
CA ILE A 507 -16.60 -20.90 -27.36
C ILE A 507 -15.21 -21.45 -27.71
N ALA A 508 -14.55 -22.16 -26.79
CA ALA A 508 -13.25 -22.78 -27.02
C ALA A 508 -13.25 -23.74 -28.21
N LYS A 509 -14.28 -24.60 -28.34
CA LYS A 509 -14.43 -25.50 -29.48
C LYS A 509 -14.52 -24.73 -30.80
N LEU A 510 -15.38 -23.72 -30.85
CA LEU A 510 -15.58 -22.88 -32.05
C LEU A 510 -14.32 -22.07 -32.41
N LEU A 511 -13.57 -21.59 -31.43
CA LEU A 511 -12.30 -20.88 -31.67
C LEU A 511 -11.21 -21.80 -32.23
N ILE A 512 -11.10 -23.03 -31.71
CA ILE A 512 -10.19 -24.05 -32.25
C ILE A 512 -10.59 -24.45 -33.68
N GLU A 513 -11.89 -24.61 -33.92
CA GLU A 513 -12.43 -24.92 -35.25
C GLU A 513 -12.13 -23.78 -36.23
N LYS A 514 -12.38 -22.53 -35.85
CA LYS A 514 -12.06 -21.33 -36.65
C LYS A 514 -10.59 -21.25 -37.05
N GLU A 515 -9.66 -21.65 -36.17
CA GLU A 515 -8.23 -21.70 -36.48
C GLU A 515 -7.88 -22.79 -37.52
N SER A 516 -8.68 -23.85 -37.58
CA SER A 516 -8.46 -25.01 -38.45
C SER A 516 -9.20 -24.91 -39.79
N ASP A 517 -10.43 -24.40 -39.76
CA ASP A 517 -11.35 -24.26 -40.88
C ASP A 517 -12.10 -22.92 -40.76
N HIS A 518 -11.99 -22.07 -41.78
CA HIS A 518 -12.49 -20.69 -41.75
C HIS A 518 -13.98 -20.62 -42.13
N SER A 519 -14.79 -21.54 -41.59
CA SER A 519 -16.21 -21.66 -41.90
C SER A 519 -16.98 -20.42 -41.45
N GLN A 520 -17.72 -19.80 -42.37
CA GLN A 520 -18.58 -18.65 -42.07
C GLN A 520 -19.66 -18.98 -41.03
N ALA A 521 -20.11 -20.24 -40.95
CA ALA A 521 -21.07 -20.67 -39.94
C ALA A 521 -20.50 -20.59 -38.53
N VAL A 522 -19.23 -20.98 -38.33
CA VAL A 522 -18.51 -20.90 -37.05
C VAL A 522 -18.31 -19.45 -36.62
N ILE A 523 -17.98 -18.56 -37.57
CA ILE A 523 -17.85 -17.11 -37.30
C ILE A 523 -19.18 -16.53 -36.83
N ASN A 524 -20.28 -16.81 -37.53
CA ASN A 524 -21.61 -16.33 -37.16
C ASN A 524 -22.04 -16.86 -35.78
N GLU A 525 -21.70 -18.11 -35.43
CA GLU A 525 -22.01 -18.67 -34.12
C GLU A 525 -21.19 -18.01 -32.99
N LEU A 526 -19.90 -17.72 -33.23
CA LEU A 526 -19.07 -16.95 -32.30
C LEU A 526 -19.62 -15.53 -32.07
N GLU A 527 -20.07 -14.86 -33.14
CA GLU A 527 -20.71 -13.54 -33.05
C GLU A 527 -22.00 -13.57 -32.23
N ASN A 528 -22.84 -14.60 -32.43
CA ASN A 528 -24.07 -14.79 -31.63
C ASN A 528 -23.77 -15.04 -30.15
N LEU A 529 -22.62 -15.61 -29.81
CA LEU A 529 -22.13 -15.78 -28.45
C LEU A 529 -21.42 -14.52 -27.90
N GLY A 530 -21.40 -13.42 -28.66
CA GLY A 530 -20.77 -12.15 -28.26
C GLY A 530 -19.24 -12.16 -28.32
N VAL A 531 -18.64 -13.11 -29.04
CA VAL A 531 -17.18 -13.25 -29.15
C VAL A 531 -16.66 -12.41 -30.30
N GLY A 532 -15.79 -11.44 -29.99
CA GLY A 532 -15.20 -10.55 -30.99
C GLY A 532 -14.31 -11.30 -32.01
N PRO A 533 -14.17 -10.79 -33.23
CA PRO A 533 -13.45 -11.48 -34.31
C PRO A 533 -11.96 -11.67 -34.05
N SER A 534 -11.36 -10.84 -33.19
CA SER A 534 -9.94 -10.87 -32.82
C SER A 534 -9.61 -11.85 -31.70
N ILE A 535 -10.62 -12.37 -30.98
CA ILE A 535 -10.43 -13.30 -29.87
C ILE A 535 -9.96 -14.66 -30.40
N LYS A 536 -8.96 -15.23 -29.74
CA LYS A 536 -8.36 -16.54 -30.02
C LYS A 536 -8.59 -17.49 -28.86
N TYR A 537 -8.37 -18.80 -29.09
CA TYR A 537 -8.49 -19.80 -28.05
C TYR A 537 -7.63 -19.48 -26.81
N GLN A 538 -6.41 -19.00 -27.03
CA GLN A 538 -5.48 -18.64 -25.95
C GLN A 538 -6.03 -17.56 -25.02
N ASP A 539 -6.87 -16.64 -25.52
CA ASP A 539 -7.43 -15.53 -24.75
C ASP A 539 -8.46 -16.00 -23.70
N ILE A 540 -9.12 -17.14 -23.95
CA ILE A 540 -10.14 -17.69 -23.05
C ILE A 540 -9.69 -18.96 -22.33
N HIS A 541 -8.56 -19.55 -22.74
CA HIS A 541 -8.04 -20.79 -22.18
C HIS A 541 -7.80 -20.68 -20.68
N GLN A 542 -7.11 -19.61 -20.24
CA GLN A 542 -6.79 -19.41 -18.82
C GLN A 542 -8.04 -19.25 -17.96
N GLU A 543 -9.03 -18.50 -18.44
CA GLU A 543 -10.30 -18.32 -17.74
C GLU A 543 -11.04 -19.66 -17.61
N LEU A 544 -11.12 -20.45 -18.68
CA LEU A 544 -11.73 -21.78 -18.64
C LEU A 544 -11.03 -22.71 -17.64
N GLN A 545 -9.70 -22.71 -17.58
CA GLN A 545 -8.97 -23.53 -16.61
C GLN A 545 -9.19 -23.04 -15.17
N SER A 546 -9.23 -21.72 -14.95
CA SER A 546 -9.47 -21.14 -13.63
C SER A 546 -10.86 -21.51 -13.10
N GLU A 547 -11.90 -21.44 -13.94
CA GLU A 547 -13.26 -21.86 -13.57
C GLU A 547 -13.33 -23.37 -13.28
N LYS A 548 -12.67 -24.23 -14.09
CA LYS A 548 -12.59 -25.67 -13.81
C LYS A 548 -11.92 -25.99 -12.48
N MET A 549 -10.83 -25.29 -12.15
CA MET A 549 -10.15 -25.46 -10.87
C MET A 549 -11.03 -24.99 -9.70
N SER A 550 -11.65 -23.82 -9.84
CA SER A 550 -12.60 -23.27 -8.84
C SER A 550 -13.74 -24.25 -8.56
N ARG A 551 -14.35 -24.79 -9.62
CA ARG A 551 -15.37 -25.85 -9.55
C ARG A 551 -14.88 -27.06 -8.78
N LYS A 552 -13.69 -27.58 -9.10
CA LYS A 552 -13.12 -28.77 -8.47
C LYS A 552 -12.94 -28.56 -6.97
N ILE A 553 -12.38 -27.43 -6.56
CA ILE A 553 -12.14 -27.11 -5.14
C ILE A 553 -13.46 -27.02 -4.38
N LEU A 554 -14.42 -26.23 -4.91
CA LEU A 554 -15.71 -26.06 -4.27
C LEU A 554 -16.48 -27.38 -4.18
N LYS A 555 -16.49 -28.16 -5.27
CA LYS A 555 -17.17 -29.45 -5.32
C LYS A 555 -16.59 -30.44 -4.31
N ASN A 556 -15.26 -30.56 -4.25
CA ASN A 556 -14.61 -31.43 -3.28
C ASN A 556 -14.95 -31.02 -1.84
N LYS A 557 -14.92 -29.72 -1.52
CA LYS A 557 -15.28 -29.25 -0.18
C LYS A 557 -16.74 -29.54 0.15
N PHE A 558 -17.64 -29.33 -0.81
CA PHE A 558 -19.06 -29.62 -0.68
C PHE A 558 -19.31 -31.11 -0.39
N GLU A 559 -18.79 -32.00 -1.25
CA GLU A 559 -18.95 -33.45 -1.12
C GLU A 559 -18.37 -33.95 0.22
N GLN A 560 -17.17 -33.52 0.58
CA GLN A 560 -16.56 -33.86 1.87
C GLN A 560 -17.45 -33.47 3.05
N THR A 561 -17.99 -32.24 3.03
CA THR A 561 -18.82 -31.73 4.14
C THR A 561 -20.14 -32.49 4.23
N VAL A 562 -20.75 -32.82 3.09
CA VAL A 562 -21.98 -33.62 3.04
C VAL A 562 -21.73 -35.03 3.59
N ASP A 563 -20.62 -35.66 3.22
CA ASP A 563 -20.24 -37.00 3.72
C ASP A 563 -20.01 -36.99 5.24
N GLU A 564 -19.34 -35.95 5.77
CA GLU A 564 -19.14 -35.75 7.21
C GLU A 564 -20.48 -35.58 7.95
N ILE A 565 -21.43 -34.80 7.41
CA ILE A 565 -22.78 -34.63 7.98
C ILE A 565 -23.56 -35.94 7.96
N ASN A 566 -23.51 -36.69 6.87
CA ASN A 566 -24.20 -37.98 6.75
C ASN A 566 -23.67 -38.96 7.80
N THR A 567 -22.34 -39.05 7.93
CA THR A 567 -21.67 -39.89 8.94
C THR A 567 -22.11 -39.50 10.36
N PHE A 568 -22.14 -38.20 10.67
CA PHE A 568 -22.60 -37.71 11.97
C PHE A 568 -24.07 -38.10 12.25
N ASN A 569 -24.94 -37.96 11.25
CA ASN A 569 -26.35 -38.31 11.37
C ASN A 569 -26.57 -39.82 11.58
N GLU A 570 -25.80 -40.67 10.89
CA GLU A 570 -25.84 -42.12 11.08
C GLU A 570 -25.48 -42.49 12.53
N ILE A 571 -24.39 -41.95 13.07
CA ILE A 571 -23.96 -42.15 14.47
C ILE A 571 -25.07 -41.72 15.44
N ARG A 572 -25.69 -40.56 15.19
CA ARG A 572 -26.77 -40.02 16.03
C ARG A 572 -27.99 -40.95 16.05
N VAL A 573 -28.39 -41.49 14.90
CA VAL A 573 -29.50 -42.46 14.81
C VAL A 573 -29.19 -43.75 15.56
N THR A 574 -28.01 -44.35 15.35
CA THR A 574 -27.61 -45.59 16.05
C THR A 574 -27.55 -45.41 17.57
N THR A 575 -27.01 -44.29 18.05
CA THR A 575 -26.96 -43.98 19.49
C THR A 575 -28.36 -43.87 20.11
N LEU A 576 -29.33 -43.31 19.39
CA LEU A 576 -30.72 -43.23 19.83
C LEU A 576 -31.42 -44.59 19.86
N GLU A 577 -31.10 -45.49 18.92
CA GLU A 577 -31.63 -46.86 18.90
C GLU A 577 -31.07 -47.73 20.04
N GLU A 578 -29.76 -47.62 20.33
CA GLU A 578 -29.12 -48.32 21.45
C GLU A 578 -29.65 -47.85 22.81
N ASN A 579 -29.93 -46.55 22.97
CA ASN A 579 -30.51 -46.01 24.20
C ASN A 579 -31.98 -46.43 24.39
N LYS A 580 -32.76 -46.57 23.31
CA LYS A 580 -34.12 -47.15 23.37
C LYS A 580 -34.11 -48.63 23.75
N GLY A 581 -33.10 -49.39 23.29
CA GLY A 581 -32.93 -50.81 23.63
C GLY A 581 -32.48 -51.09 25.07
N LYS A 582 -31.96 -50.09 25.79
CA LYS A 582 -31.58 -50.20 27.22
C LYS A 582 -32.68 -49.78 28.21
N ILE A 583 -33.77 -49.18 27.72
CA ILE A 583 -34.91 -48.69 28.52
C ILE A 583 -36.10 -49.68 28.48
N LEU A 584 -36.02 -50.71 27.62
CA LEU A 584 -36.89 -51.90 27.61
C LEU A 584 -36.20 -53.04 28.36
#